data_AF-A0A8X6V7D5-F1
#
_entry.id   AF-A0A8X6V7D5-F1
#
_cell.length_a   1.000
_cell.length_b   1.000
_cell.length_c   1.000
_cell.angle_alpha   90.00
_cell.angle_beta   90.00
_cell.angle_gamma   90.00
#
_symmetry.space_group_name_H-M   'P 1'
#
loop_
_entity.id
_entity.type
_entity.pdbx_description
1 polymer ?
#
loop_
_entity_poly.entity_id
_entity_poly.type
_entity_poly.pdbx_seq_one_letter_code
_entity_poly.pdbx_strand_id
1 'polypeptide(L)'
;MYRQILVDPNQRDLQRIMWKSSADAPVKTYKLATVTYGTVSAPFLATRNLRALADEEKAEFPDAADVICNDSYMDDILSGESTLEGAKTPNQIISTITERGFELHKWVSNSPELLKDLSASSYVFDKEFQDAPVKTLGMLWDPKVYCLTYKVKISDKVNFSKRDVLSEIARLYDPLGLIGPIVTNAKIFIQELWKIKLDWCEQLPPDAMEEWMNFYQKLAKVNNFKIPRCILLPATIRIEIHGFSDASERAYAAVVYIKCFNESGQSQTRLLCSKS
;
A
#
# COMPACT_ATOMS: atom_id res chain seq x y z
N MET A 1 3.11 0.50 -17.15
CA MET A 1 4.33 1.31 -17.01
C MET A 1 5.58 0.67 -17.65
N TYR A 2 6.24 -0.32 -17.04
CA TYR A 2 7.58 -0.80 -17.48
C TYR A 2 7.72 -1.15 -18.98
N ARG A 3 6.75 -1.87 -19.55
CA ARG A 3 6.79 -2.31 -20.95
C ARG A 3 6.70 -1.18 -21.97
N GLN A 4 6.41 0.04 -21.54
CA GLN A 4 6.35 1.22 -22.41
C GLN A 4 7.72 1.90 -22.55
N ILE A 5 8.73 1.43 -21.81
CA ILE A 5 10.07 2.01 -21.79
C ILE A 5 11.01 1.08 -22.54
N LEU A 6 11.54 1.55 -23.66
CA LEU A 6 12.53 0.81 -24.43
C LEU A 6 13.88 0.78 -23.71
N VAL A 7 14.50 -0.38 -23.72
CA VAL A 7 15.90 -0.55 -23.32
C VAL A 7 16.78 -0.21 -24.51
N ASP A 8 17.88 0.48 -24.22
CA ASP A 8 18.91 0.80 -25.22
C ASP A 8 19.29 -0.48 -26.01
N PRO A 9 19.30 -0.45 -27.35
CA PRO A 9 19.61 -1.62 -28.18
C PRO A 9 20.89 -2.36 -27.79
N ASN A 10 21.92 -1.65 -27.31
CA ASN A 10 23.20 -2.24 -26.89
C ASN A 10 23.11 -3.01 -25.57
N GLN A 11 22.09 -2.71 -24.74
CA GLN A 11 21.87 -3.35 -23.44
C GLN A 11 20.88 -4.53 -23.53
N ARG A 12 20.11 -4.66 -24.62
CA ARG A 12 19.09 -5.73 -24.78
C ARG A 12 19.68 -7.13 -24.75
N ASP A 13 20.95 -7.28 -25.10
CA ASP A 13 21.63 -8.58 -25.06
C ASP A 13 21.79 -9.13 -23.63
N LEU A 14 21.84 -8.24 -22.64
CA LEU A 14 21.89 -8.58 -21.22
C LEU A 14 20.52 -9.05 -20.67
N GLN A 15 19.45 -8.90 -21.45
CA GLN A 15 18.09 -9.32 -21.08
C GLN A 15 17.61 -10.54 -21.90
N ARG A 16 18.53 -11.45 -22.23
CA ARG A 16 18.19 -12.68 -22.95
C ARG A 16 17.42 -13.64 -22.06
N ILE A 17 16.35 -14.20 -22.60
CA ILE A 17 15.61 -15.30 -22.00
C ILE A 17 15.59 -16.51 -22.93
N MET A 18 15.52 -17.70 -22.34
CA MET A 18 15.31 -18.95 -23.05
C MET A 18 13.86 -19.40 -22.84
N TRP A 19 13.24 -19.90 -23.90
CA TRP A 19 11.86 -20.37 -23.86
C TRP A 19 11.71 -21.67 -24.62
N LYS A 20 10.91 -22.58 -24.06
CA LYS A 20 10.46 -23.82 -24.69
C LYS A 20 8.95 -23.91 -24.53
N SER A 21 8.24 -24.28 -25.59
CA SER A 21 6.78 -24.51 -25.53
C SER A 21 6.40 -25.85 -24.90
N SER A 22 7.33 -26.81 -24.86
CA SER A 22 7.20 -28.12 -24.22
C SER A 22 8.58 -28.69 -23.86
N ALA A 23 8.63 -29.79 -23.10
CA ALA A 23 9.88 -30.42 -22.68
C ALA A 23 10.78 -30.83 -23.87
N ASP A 24 10.18 -31.22 -24.99
CA ASP A 24 10.91 -31.70 -26.18
C ASP A 24 11.08 -30.63 -27.27
N ALA A 25 10.43 -29.47 -27.14
CA ALA A 25 10.56 -28.39 -28.12
C ALA A 25 11.99 -27.82 -28.17
N PRO A 26 12.47 -27.34 -29.33
CA PRO A 26 13.75 -26.66 -29.41
C PRO A 26 13.76 -25.38 -28.56
N VAL A 27 14.89 -25.09 -27.91
CA VAL A 27 15.07 -23.87 -27.12
C VAL A 27 15.10 -22.66 -28.06
N LYS A 28 14.22 -21.69 -27.80
CA LYS A 28 14.24 -20.38 -28.44
C LYS A 28 14.89 -19.36 -27.52
N THR A 29 15.66 -18.44 -28.10
CA THR A 29 16.26 -17.31 -27.38
C THR A 29 15.56 -16.02 -27.79
N TYR A 30 15.15 -15.23 -26.80
CA TYR A 30 14.54 -13.91 -27.01
C TYR A 30 15.38 -12.85 -26.33
N LYS A 31 15.41 -11.64 -26.90
CA LYS A 31 15.95 -10.44 -26.26
C LYS A 31 14.79 -9.54 -25.88
N LEU A 32 14.65 -9.23 -24.60
CA LEU A 32 13.61 -8.32 -24.15
C LEU A 32 14.01 -6.89 -24.56
N ALA A 33 13.07 -6.17 -25.18
CA ALA A 33 13.32 -4.84 -25.74
C ALA A 33 12.93 -3.71 -24.77
N THR A 34 12.23 -4.03 -23.69
CA THR A 34 11.64 -3.07 -22.77
C THR A 34 12.08 -3.37 -21.34
N VAL A 35 11.95 -2.37 -20.46
CA VAL A 35 12.25 -2.54 -19.04
C VAL A 35 11.42 -3.70 -18.51
N THR A 36 12.11 -4.68 -17.93
CA THR A 36 11.51 -5.96 -17.53
C THR A 36 11.39 -6.05 -16.01
N TYR A 37 10.23 -6.52 -15.56
CA TYR A 37 9.92 -6.81 -14.17
C TYR A 37 10.97 -7.73 -13.52
N GLY A 38 11.23 -7.53 -12.23
CA GLY A 38 12.17 -8.37 -11.46
C GLY A 38 13.65 -8.00 -11.62
N THR A 39 13.99 -7.07 -12.50
CA THR A 39 15.33 -6.47 -12.50
C THR A 39 15.42 -5.40 -11.40
N VAL A 40 16.57 -5.32 -10.72
CA VAL A 40 16.78 -4.38 -9.60
C VAL A 40 16.58 -2.92 -10.01
N SER A 41 16.95 -2.57 -11.25
CA SER A 41 16.86 -1.20 -11.76
C SER A 41 15.51 -0.84 -12.38
N ALA A 42 14.61 -1.81 -12.63
CA ALA A 42 13.34 -1.53 -13.31
C ALA A 42 12.50 -0.44 -12.63
N PRO A 43 12.28 -0.46 -11.31
CA PRO A 43 11.49 0.57 -10.63
C PRO A 43 12.09 1.96 -10.82
N PHE A 44 13.42 2.09 -10.63
CA PHE A 44 14.11 3.36 -10.83
C PHE A 44 13.95 3.88 -12.27
N LEU A 45 14.18 3.01 -13.26
CA LEU A 45 14.06 3.40 -14.67
C LEU A 45 12.64 3.88 -14.99
N ALA A 46 11.63 3.19 -14.45
CA ALA A 46 10.24 3.54 -14.70
C ALA A 46 9.84 4.87 -14.06
N THR A 47 10.15 5.06 -12.78
CA THR A 47 9.89 6.33 -12.10
C THR A 47 10.70 7.49 -12.70
N ARG A 48 11.94 7.25 -13.16
CA ARG A 48 12.76 8.30 -13.80
C ARG A 48 12.18 8.75 -15.14
N ASN A 49 11.65 7.83 -15.95
CA ASN A 49 10.97 8.17 -17.21
C ASN A 49 9.70 8.98 -16.93
N LEU A 50 8.91 8.58 -15.94
CA LEU A 50 7.72 9.34 -15.55
C LEU A 50 8.05 10.77 -15.09
N ARG A 51 9.13 10.94 -14.32
CA ARG A 51 9.64 12.27 -13.95
C ARG A 51 10.17 13.07 -15.14
N ALA A 52 10.87 12.42 -16.07
CA ALA A 52 11.37 13.10 -17.28
C ALA A 52 10.21 13.67 -18.11
N LEU A 53 9.14 12.87 -18.27
CA LEU A 53 7.92 13.31 -18.93
C LEU A 53 7.28 14.51 -18.19
N ALA A 54 7.22 14.47 -16.86
CA ALA A 54 6.74 15.61 -16.07
C ALA A 54 7.59 16.88 -16.28
N ASP A 55 8.93 16.74 -16.32
CA ASP A 55 9.84 17.87 -16.54
C ASP A 55 9.64 18.50 -17.93
N GLU A 56 9.45 17.68 -18.97
CA GLU A 56 9.23 18.11 -20.37
C GLU A 56 7.88 18.84 -20.53
N GLU A 57 6.83 18.34 -19.88
CA GLU A 57 5.47 18.89 -19.98
C GLU A 57 5.21 20.02 -18.98
N LYS A 58 6.14 20.31 -18.06
CA LYS A 58 5.95 21.28 -16.96
C LYS A 58 5.58 22.68 -17.43
N ALA A 59 6.09 23.10 -18.60
CA ALA A 59 5.82 24.44 -19.13
C ALA A 59 4.35 24.61 -19.56
N GLU A 60 3.73 23.56 -20.07
CA GLU A 60 2.33 23.55 -20.50
C GLU A 60 1.39 23.13 -19.36
N PHE A 61 1.84 22.22 -18.48
CA PHE A 61 1.04 21.57 -17.46
C PHE A 61 1.74 21.50 -16.08
N PRO A 62 1.95 22.65 -15.41
CA PRO A 62 2.72 22.72 -14.17
C PRO A 62 2.12 21.89 -13.03
N ASP A 63 0.80 21.94 -12.83
CA ASP A 63 0.13 21.25 -11.73
C ASP A 63 0.23 19.72 -11.85
N ALA A 64 0.04 19.19 -13.05
CA ALA A 64 0.15 17.75 -13.29
C ALA A 64 1.59 17.26 -13.19
N ALA A 65 2.56 18.06 -13.64
CA ALA A 65 3.98 17.76 -13.46
C ALA A 65 4.34 17.70 -11.97
N ASP A 66 3.81 18.62 -11.15
CA ASP A 66 4.04 18.63 -9.72
C ASP A 66 3.39 17.43 -9.02
N VAL A 67 2.17 17.03 -9.39
CA VAL A 67 1.54 15.79 -8.88
C VAL A 67 2.36 14.56 -9.26
N ILE A 68 2.79 14.43 -10.52
CA ILE A 68 3.62 13.31 -10.95
C ILE A 68 4.93 13.25 -10.14
N CYS A 69 5.55 14.41 -9.87
CA CYS A 69 6.82 14.45 -9.15
C CYS A 69 6.70 14.15 -7.65
N ASN A 70 5.62 14.63 -7.01
CA ASN A 70 5.49 14.65 -5.56
C ASN A 70 4.56 13.58 -5.00
N ASP A 71 3.55 13.16 -5.77
CA ASP A 71 2.48 12.26 -5.29
C ASP A 71 2.57 10.85 -5.88
N SER A 72 3.57 10.60 -6.73
CA SER A 72 3.84 9.27 -7.29
C SER A 72 4.68 8.41 -6.34
N TYR A 73 4.21 7.20 -6.07
CA TYR A 73 4.96 6.15 -5.42
C TYR A 73 5.03 4.91 -6.34
N MET A 74 6.19 4.71 -6.95
CA MET A 74 6.41 3.65 -7.96
C MET A 74 5.40 3.76 -9.11
N ASP A 75 4.48 2.81 -9.22
CA ASP A 75 3.45 2.71 -10.27
C ASP A 75 2.11 3.34 -9.82
N ASP A 76 1.98 3.76 -8.56
CA ASP A 76 0.77 4.34 -7.99
C ASP A 76 0.89 5.87 -7.87
N ILE A 77 -0.18 6.61 -8.20
CA ILE A 77 -0.28 8.06 -7.97
C ILE A 77 -1.36 8.29 -6.93
N LEU A 78 -1.02 8.99 -5.83
CA LEU A 78 -1.93 9.26 -4.73
C LEU A 78 -2.02 10.76 -4.45
N SER A 79 -2.77 11.46 -5.31
CA SER A 79 -3.04 12.88 -5.15
C SER A 79 -4.40 13.16 -4.52
N GLY A 80 -4.62 14.39 -4.08
CA GLY A 80 -5.88 14.83 -3.52
C GLY A 80 -5.89 16.33 -3.25
N GLU A 81 -7.08 16.90 -3.23
CA GLU A 81 -7.28 18.33 -3.04
C GLU A 81 -8.40 18.62 -2.04
N SER A 82 -8.40 19.84 -1.51
CA SER A 82 -9.38 20.30 -0.53
C SER A 82 -10.76 20.60 -1.15
N THR A 83 -10.80 20.85 -2.46
CA THR A 83 -12.02 21.15 -3.21
C THR A 83 -12.15 20.25 -4.43
N LEU A 84 -13.39 20.02 -4.86
CA LEU A 84 -13.66 19.23 -6.05
C LEU A 84 -13.03 19.86 -7.31
N GLU A 85 -13.17 21.17 -7.46
CA GLU A 85 -12.61 21.90 -8.62
C GLU A 85 -11.08 21.84 -8.63
N GLY A 86 -10.43 21.99 -7.47
CA GLY A 86 -8.98 21.81 -7.35
C GLY A 86 -8.53 20.39 -7.73
N ALA A 87 -9.36 19.37 -7.47
CA ALA A 87 -9.06 17.99 -7.82
C ALA A 87 -9.33 17.63 -9.29
N LYS A 88 -10.23 18.33 -10.00
CA LYS A 88 -10.64 17.98 -11.37
C LYS A 88 -9.51 18.18 -12.38
N THR A 89 -8.89 19.35 -12.36
CA THR A 89 -7.91 19.78 -13.36
C THR A 89 -6.64 18.92 -13.36
N PRO A 90 -6.00 18.62 -12.22
CA PRO A 90 -4.82 17.75 -12.21
C PRO A 90 -5.15 16.33 -12.69
N ASN A 91 -6.29 15.76 -12.31
CA ASN A 91 -6.65 14.39 -12.71
C ASN A 91 -6.86 14.23 -14.23
N GLN A 92 -7.50 15.22 -14.87
CA GLN A 92 -7.69 15.22 -16.33
C GLN A 92 -6.35 15.40 -17.07
N ILE A 93 -5.50 16.29 -16.55
CA ILE A 93 -4.21 16.60 -17.18
C ILE A 93 -3.20 15.46 -16.96
N ILE A 94 -3.20 14.79 -15.80
CA ILE A 94 -2.38 13.60 -15.58
C ILE A 94 -2.80 12.49 -16.55
N SER A 95 -4.10 12.26 -16.78
CA SER A 95 -4.54 11.32 -17.84
C SER A 95 -3.95 11.69 -19.19
N THR A 96 -3.99 12.97 -19.54
CA THR A 96 -3.55 13.47 -20.86
C THR A 96 -2.02 13.36 -21.04
N ILE A 97 -1.24 13.69 -20.02
CA ILE A 97 0.22 13.59 -20.04
C ILE A 97 0.65 12.13 -20.07
N THR A 98 0.03 11.31 -19.22
CA THR A 98 0.38 9.90 -19.12
C THR A 98 -0.02 9.15 -20.39
N GLU A 99 -1.13 9.49 -21.07
CA GLU A 99 -1.50 8.88 -22.37
C GLU A 99 -0.42 9.01 -23.47
N ARG A 100 0.57 9.90 -23.34
CA ARG A 100 1.75 9.98 -24.23
C ARG A 100 2.74 8.82 -24.09
N GLY A 101 2.48 7.85 -23.20
CA GLY A 101 3.26 6.60 -23.11
C GLY A 101 2.93 5.68 -21.94
N PHE A 102 2.19 6.15 -20.95
CA PHE A 102 1.76 5.45 -19.73
C PHE A 102 0.24 5.51 -19.56
N GLU A 103 -0.47 4.43 -19.85
CA GLU A 103 -1.90 4.39 -19.56
C GLU A 103 -2.15 4.27 -18.05
N LEU A 104 -2.83 5.25 -17.46
CA LEU A 104 -3.33 5.16 -16.09
C LEU A 104 -4.59 4.29 -16.04
N HIS A 105 -4.67 3.47 -15.01
CA HIS A 105 -5.79 2.58 -14.77
C HIS A 105 -6.20 2.61 -13.29
N LYS A 106 -7.37 2.05 -12.98
CA LYS A 106 -7.84 1.83 -11.59
C LYS A 106 -8.03 3.14 -10.81
N TRP A 107 -8.69 4.11 -11.44
CA TRP A 107 -9.09 5.34 -10.77
C TRP A 107 -10.05 5.05 -9.61
N VAL A 108 -9.70 5.55 -8.42
CA VAL A 108 -10.53 5.45 -7.22
C VAL A 108 -10.54 6.81 -6.53
N SER A 109 -11.71 7.24 -6.07
CA SER A 109 -11.88 8.51 -5.37
C SER A 109 -12.94 8.40 -4.28
N ASN A 110 -12.79 9.19 -3.22
CA ASN A 110 -13.84 9.41 -2.22
C ASN A 110 -14.95 10.35 -2.72
N SER A 111 -14.79 10.97 -3.90
CA SER A 111 -15.82 11.75 -4.57
C SER A 111 -16.23 11.09 -5.90
N PRO A 112 -17.46 10.54 -6.01
CA PRO A 112 -17.95 9.95 -7.25
C PRO A 112 -17.97 10.91 -8.43
N GLU A 113 -18.05 12.22 -8.18
CA GLU A 113 -18.06 13.25 -9.23
C GLU A 113 -16.74 13.31 -10.00
N LEU A 114 -15.61 13.05 -9.34
CA LEU A 114 -14.30 13.00 -9.99
C LEU A 114 -14.17 11.81 -10.96
N LEU A 115 -14.96 10.76 -10.75
CA LEU A 115 -14.90 9.55 -11.58
C LEU A 115 -15.80 9.63 -12.82
N LYS A 116 -16.77 10.56 -12.86
CA LYS A 116 -17.69 10.71 -14.00
C LYS A 116 -16.95 11.15 -15.26
N ASP A 117 -16.05 12.11 -15.12
CA ASP A 117 -15.32 12.71 -16.24
C ASP A 117 -14.20 11.79 -16.80
N LEU A 118 -13.72 10.84 -15.99
CA LEU A 118 -12.66 9.89 -16.35
C LEU A 118 -13.20 8.65 -17.10
N SER A 119 -14.52 8.43 -17.07
CA SER A 119 -15.20 7.26 -17.66
C SER A 119 -15.18 7.22 -19.21
N ALA A 120 -14.65 8.26 -19.86
CA ALA A 120 -14.40 8.28 -21.30
C ALA A 120 -13.12 7.52 -21.72
N SER A 121 -12.24 7.18 -20.78
CA SER A 121 -11.05 6.35 -21.04
C SER A 121 -11.44 4.87 -21.13
N SER A 122 -10.95 4.20 -22.17
CA SER A 122 -11.41 2.90 -22.71
C SER A 122 -11.28 1.66 -21.80
N TYR A 123 -10.89 1.82 -20.53
CA TYR A 123 -10.73 0.71 -19.60
C TYR A 123 -11.70 0.84 -18.41
N VAL A 124 -12.88 0.21 -18.56
CA VAL A 124 -13.86 0.07 -17.47
C VAL A 124 -13.26 -0.89 -16.44
N PHE A 125 -12.73 -0.33 -15.35
CA PHE A 125 -12.47 -1.14 -14.16
C PHE A 125 -13.82 -1.63 -13.62
N ASP A 126 -13.88 -2.92 -13.22
CA ASP A 126 -15.10 -3.56 -12.71
C ASP A 126 -15.84 -2.60 -11.77
N LYS A 127 -17.05 -2.23 -12.17
CA LYS A 127 -17.95 -1.37 -11.37
C LYS A 127 -18.19 -1.94 -9.96
N GLU A 128 -17.86 -3.21 -9.72
CA GLU A 128 -17.89 -3.88 -8.42
C GLU A 128 -16.94 -3.26 -7.37
N PHE A 129 -15.87 -2.54 -7.77
CA PHE A 129 -14.92 -1.93 -6.82
C PHE A 129 -15.29 -0.52 -6.35
N GLN A 130 -16.32 0.12 -6.91
CA GLN A 130 -16.78 1.42 -6.39
C GLN A 130 -17.42 1.31 -4.99
N ASP A 131 -17.83 0.09 -4.62
CA ASP A 131 -18.59 -0.20 -3.41
C ASP A 131 -17.81 -1.00 -2.35
N ALA A 132 -16.56 -1.36 -2.62
CA ALA A 132 -15.74 -2.17 -1.74
C ALA A 132 -14.40 -1.50 -1.40
N PRO A 133 -13.80 -1.79 -0.23
CA PRO A 133 -12.46 -1.32 0.09
C PRO A 133 -11.44 -1.77 -0.97
N VAL A 134 -10.63 -0.84 -1.46
CA VAL A 134 -9.58 -1.06 -2.45
C VAL A 134 -8.22 -1.18 -1.78
N LYS A 135 -7.31 -1.94 -2.38
CA LYS A 135 -5.94 -2.05 -1.87
C LYS A 135 -5.09 -0.91 -2.43
N THR A 136 -4.52 -0.09 -1.55
CA THR A 136 -3.71 1.08 -1.87
C THR A 136 -2.42 1.01 -1.06
N LEU A 137 -1.25 0.94 -1.72
CA LEU A 137 0.06 0.79 -1.09
C LEU A 137 0.15 -0.35 -0.05
N GLY A 138 -0.59 -1.43 -0.30
CA GLY A 138 -0.64 -2.58 0.58
C GLY A 138 -1.75 -2.56 1.65
N MET A 139 -2.33 -1.40 1.95
CA MET A 139 -3.42 -1.22 2.91
C MET A 139 -4.79 -1.27 2.24
N LEU A 140 -5.85 -1.61 2.98
CA LEU A 140 -7.21 -1.46 2.46
C LEU A 140 -7.74 -0.06 2.79
N TRP A 141 -8.29 0.60 1.78
CA TRP A 141 -8.89 1.91 1.88
C TRP A 141 -10.34 1.84 1.38
N ASP A 142 -11.27 2.28 2.21
CA ASP A 142 -12.66 2.45 1.83
C ASP A 142 -12.88 3.92 1.40
N PRO A 143 -13.11 4.18 0.10
CA PRO A 143 -13.29 5.55 -0.39
C PRO A 143 -14.59 6.18 0.11
N LYS A 144 -15.65 5.40 0.37
CA LYS A 144 -16.98 5.94 0.76
C LYS A 144 -16.97 6.53 2.15
N VAL A 145 -16.39 5.81 3.11
CA VAL A 145 -16.27 6.28 4.50
C VAL A 145 -14.92 6.95 4.78
N TYR A 146 -14.05 7.01 3.77
CA TYR A 146 -12.73 7.63 3.83
C TYR A 146 -11.85 7.13 4.98
N CYS A 147 -11.84 5.80 5.17
CA CYS A 147 -11.10 5.14 6.24
C CYS A 147 -10.15 4.08 5.69
N LEU A 148 -9.01 3.90 6.35
CA LEU A 148 -8.21 2.69 6.28
C LEU A 148 -8.92 1.57 7.04
N THR A 149 -8.87 0.38 6.48
CA THR A 149 -9.51 -0.83 7.00
C THR A 149 -8.54 -2.02 6.91
N TYR A 150 -8.94 -3.15 7.49
CA TYR A 150 -8.16 -4.38 7.50
C TYR A 150 -9.03 -5.56 7.05
N LYS A 151 -8.37 -6.60 6.54
CA LYS A 151 -9.02 -7.85 6.16
C LYS A 151 -8.21 -9.04 6.62
N VAL A 152 -8.66 -9.62 7.72
CA VAL A 152 -8.19 -10.85 8.32
C VAL A 152 -9.22 -11.93 8.01
N LYS A 153 -8.76 -13.06 7.47
CA LYS A 153 -9.57 -14.27 7.29
C LYS A 153 -9.14 -15.30 8.31
N ILE A 154 -10.09 -15.82 9.08
CA ILE A 154 -9.86 -16.94 9.98
C ILE A 154 -10.17 -18.22 9.23
N SER A 155 -9.21 -19.15 9.24
CA SER A 155 -9.36 -20.50 8.71
C SER A 155 -9.88 -21.45 9.78
N ASP A 156 -10.58 -22.51 9.39
CA ASP A 156 -11.01 -23.62 10.28
C ASP A 156 -9.85 -24.55 10.72
N LYS A 157 -8.61 -24.11 10.53
CA LYS A 157 -7.42 -24.81 10.99
C LYS A 157 -7.41 -24.84 12.52
N VAL A 158 -7.35 -26.04 13.08
CA VAL A 158 -7.35 -26.28 14.53
C VAL A 158 -5.96 -26.58 15.10
N ASN A 159 -4.99 -26.94 14.25
CA ASN A 159 -3.63 -27.27 14.65
C ASN A 159 -2.66 -26.30 14.01
N PHE A 160 -1.84 -25.63 14.81
CA PHE A 160 -0.79 -24.73 14.34
C PHE A 160 0.59 -25.26 14.69
N SER A 161 1.55 -25.03 13.80
CA SER A 161 2.98 -25.08 14.10
C SER A 161 3.53 -23.67 14.35
N LYS A 162 4.75 -23.56 14.87
CA LYS A 162 5.46 -22.27 15.00
C LYS A 162 5.51 -21.51 13.66
N ARG A 163 5.75 -22.23 12.55
CA ARG A 163 5.75 -21.67 11.19
C ARG A 163 4.37 -21.12 10.80
N ASP A 164 3.31 -21.83 11.15
CA ASP A 164 1.95 -21.38 10.84
C ASP A 164 1.60 -20.10 11.58
N VAL A 165 1.92 -20.04 12.88
CA VAL A 165 1.75 -18.83 13.71
C VAL A 165 2.48 -17.64 13.08
N LEU A 166 3.76 -17.81 12.75
CA LEU A 166 4.54 -16.75 12.11
C LEU A 166 3.93 -16.32 10.77
N SER A 167 3.42 -17.26 9.98
CA SER A 167 2.74 -16.98 8.71
C SER A 167 1.45 -16.17 8.91
N GLU A 168 0.64 -16.48 9.93
CA GLU A 168 -0.55 -15.67 10.25
C GLU A 168 -0.17 -14.25 10.71
N ILE A 169 0.87 -14.11 11.53
CA ILE A 169 1.37 -12.80 11.98
C ILE A 169 1.88 -11.98 10.79
N ALA A 170 2.67 -12.59 9.90
CA ALA A 170 3.23 -11.91 8.73
C ALA A 170 2.16 -11.43 7.73
N ARG A 171 0.96 -12.04 7.73
CA ARG A 171 -0.18 -11.58 6.93
C ARG A 171 -0.82 -10.31 7.46
N LEU A 172 -0.58 -9.94 8.73
CA LEU A 172 -1.03 -8.66 9.30
C LEU A 172 -0.14 -7.53 8.79
N TYR A 173 -0.46 -7.05 7.60
CA TYR A 173 0.23 -5.90 7.00
C TYR A 173 -0.25 -4.60 7.65
N ASP A 174 0.63 -3.99 8.45
CA ASP A 174 0.37 -2.73 9.17
C ASP A 174 1.62 -1.82 9.18
N PRO A 175 1.96 -1.20 8.03
CA PRO A 175 3.18 -0.41 7.87
C PRO A 175 3.20 0.86 8.74
N LEU A 176 2.04 1.36 9.15
CA LEU A 176 1.89 2.53 10.02
C LEU A 176 1.78 2.16 11.51
N GLY A 177 1.69 0.87 11.85
CA GLY A 177 1.52 0.44 13.24
C GLY A 177 0.17 0.87 13.86
N LEU A 178 -0.90 1.03 13.08
CA LEU A 178 -2.18 1.51 13.61
C LEU A 178 -2.90 0.45 14.46
N ILE A 179 -2.61 -0.83 14.22
CA ILE A 179 -3.00 -1.97 15.06
C ILE A 179 -1.81 -2.52 15.84
N GLY A 180 -0.80 -1.66 16.08
CA GLY A 180 0.45 -1.97 16.78
C GLY A 180 0.26 -2.91 17.98
N PRO A 181 -0.60 -2.60 18.96
CA PRO A 181 -0.80 -3.46 20.14
C PRO A 181 -1.20 -4.91 19.82
N ILE A 182 -1.99 -5.12 18.75
CA ILE A 182 -2.41 -6.45 18.30
C ILE A 182 -1.21 -7.21 17.73
N VAL A 183 -0.42 -6.55 16.89
CA VAL A 183 0.80 -7.11 16.30
C VAL A 183 1.85 -7.38 17.38
N THR A 184 2.02 -6.48 18.36
CA THR A 184 2.93 -6.66 19.50
C THR A 184 2.57 -7.90 20.30
N ASN A 185 1.30 -8.10 20.65
CA ASN A 185 0.87 -9.30 21.38
C ASN A 185 1.19 -10.58 20.60
N ALA A 186 0.99 -10.57 19.28
CA ALA A 186 1.35 -11.72 18.44
C ALA A 186 2.86 -11.95 18.38
N LYS A 187 3.66 -10.88 18.33
CA LYS A 187 5.14 -10.93 18.38
C LYS A 187 5.66 -11.45 19.73
N ILE A 188 4.99 -11.10 20.83
CA ILE A 188 5.32 -11.64 22.14
C ILE A 188 5.01 -13.13 22.18
N PHE A 189 3.87 -13.56 21.65
CA PHE A 189 3.51 -14.97 21.59
C PHE A 189 4.57 -15.80 20.82
N ILE A 190 5.00 -15.34 19.64
CA ILE A 190 6.08 -16.04 18.92
C ILE A 190 7.38 -16.06 19.73
N GLN A 191 7.71 -14.99 20.48
CA GLN A 191 8.87 -14.94 21.38
C GLN A 191 8.81 -16.03 22.46
N GLU A 192 7.64 -16.28 23.06
CA GLU A 192 7.47 -17.36 24.04
C GLU A 192 7.70 -18.75 23.41
N LEU A 193 7.24 -18.97 22.18
CA LEU A 193 7.52 -20.21 21.44
C LEU A 193 9.02 -20.43 21.19
N TRP A 194 9.78 -19.35 20.99
CA TRP A 194 11.24 -19.43 20.88
C TRP A 194 11.91 -19.79 22.21
N LYS A 195 11.41 -19.27 23.34
CA LYS A 195 11.97 -19.56 24.68
C LYS A 195 11.84 -21.03 25.06
N ILE A 196 10.74 -21.67 24.67
CA ILE A 196 10.55 -23.12 24.85
C ILE A 196 11.27 -23.97 23.80
N LYS A 197 12.03 -23.35 22.88
CA LYS A 197 12.79 -24.00 21.81
C LYS A 197 11.96 -24.89 20.88
N LEU A 198 10.69 -24.51 20.65
CA LEU A 198 9.80 -25.24 19.74
C LEU A 198 10.32 -25.20 18.30
N ASP A 199 10.31 -26.33 17.59
CA ASP A 199 10.78 -26.38 16.20
C ASP A 199 9.77 -25.79 15.20
N TRP A 200 10.24 -25.47 13.99
CA TRP A 200 9.44 -24.75 12.99
C TRP A 200 8.14 -25.46 12.58
N CYS A 201 8.23 -26.78 12.38
CA CYS A 201 7.11 -27.60 11.92
C CYS A 201 6.48 -28.42 13.06
N GLU A 202 6.97 -28.24 14.28
CA GLU A 202 6.44 -28.88 15.47
C GLU A 202 5.11 -28.21 15.86
N GLN A 203 4.16 -29.00 16.35
CA GLN A 203 2.86 -28.52 16.79
C GLN A 203 2.99 -27.72 18.09
N LEU A 204 2.14 -26.70 18.25
CA LEU A 204 2.07 -25.96 19.50
C LEU A 204 1.70 -26.91 20.66
N PRO A 205 2.38 -26.79 21.83
CA PRO A 205 1.94 -27.45 23.06
C PRO A 205 0.49 -27.06 23.42
N PRO A 206 -0.26 -27.89 24.16
CA PRO A 206 -1.67 -27.65 24.47
C PRO A 206 -1.97 -26.25 25.01
N ASP A 207 -1.19 -25.78 26.00
CA ASP A 207 -1.38 -24.46 26.62
C ASP A 207 -1.17 -23.32 25.62
N ALA A 208 -0.12 -23.42 24.80
CA ALA A 208 0.18 -22.42 23.76
C ALA A 208 -0.84 -22.45 22.62
N MET A 209 -1.38 -23.63 22.29
CA MET A 209 -2.44 -23.77 21.29
C MET A 209 -3.73 -23.08 21.77
N GLU A 210 -4.11 -23.26 23.04
CA GLU A 210 -5.29 -22.61 23.61
C GLU A 210 -5.15 -21.08 23.59
N GLU A 211 -4.01 -20.56 24.05
CA GLU A 211 -3.71 -19.13 24.02
C GLU A 211 -3.74 -18.58 22.58
N TRP A 212 -3.08 -19.27 21.65
CA TRP A 212 -3.05 -18.88 20.24
C TRP A 212 -4.44 -18.88 19.61
N MET A 213 -5.24 -19.92 19.84
CA MET A 213 -6.58 -20.02 19.27
C MET A 213 -7.50 -18.92 19.81
N ASN A 214 -7.39 -18.57 21.09
CA ASN A 214 -8.13 -17.45 21.67
C ASN A 214 -7.75 -16.11 21.01
N PHE A 215 -6.45 -15.88 20.78
CA PHE A 215 -5.97 -14.70 20.05
C PHE A 215 -6.42 -14.71 18.59
N TYR A 216 -6.22 -15.82 17.88
CA TYR A 216 -6.51 -15.99 16.46
C TYR A 216 -7.99 -15.78 16.15
N GLN A 217 -8.90 -16.37 16.92
CA GLN A 217 -10.34 -16.16 16.74
C GLN A 217 -10.76 -14.70 16.97
N LYS A 218 -10.12 -14.01 17.93
CA LYS A 218 -10.36 -12.58 18.16
C LYS A 218 -9.80 -11.70 17.05
N LEU A 219 -8.82 -12.17 16.28
CA LEU A 219 -8.18 -11.41 15.21
C LEU A 219 -9.18 -11.03 14.10
N ALA A 220 -10.27 -11.77 13.92
CA ALA A 220 -11.36 -11.37 13.02
C ALA A 220 -11.96 -10.00 13.36
N LYS A 221 -11.92 -9.58 14.63
CA LYS A 221 -12.42 -8.26 15.07
C LYS A 221 -11.60 -7.11 14.50
N VAL A 222 -10.38 -7.35 14.02
CA VAL A 222 -9.56 -6.36 13.31
C VAL A 222 -10.30 -5.81 12.07
N ASN A 223 -11.17 -6.62 11.46
CA ASN A 223 -11.98 -6.20 10.32
C ASN A 223 -12.98 -5.08 10.64
N ASN A 224 -13.28 -4.87 11.92
CA ASN A 224 -14.21 -3.82 12.36
C ASN A 224 -13.51 -2.46 12.55
N PHE A 225 -12.18 -2.40 12.49
CA PHE A 225 -11.47 -1.14 12.60
C PHE A 225 -11.69 -0.27 11.36
N LYS A 226 -12.15 0.95 11.60
CA LYS A 226 -12.26 2.01 10.60
C LYS A 226 -11.40 3.18 11.08
N ILE A 227 -10.25 3.36 10.47
CA ILE A 227 -9.28 4.37 10.88
C ILE A 227 -9.35 5.52 9.87
N PRO A 228 -9.76 6.74 10.27
CA PRO A 228 -9.83 7.87 9.34
C PRO A 228 -8.50 8.08 8.61
N ARG A 229 -8.53 8.13 7.27
CA ARG A 229 -7.32 8.29 6.47
C ARG A 229 -6.77 9.71 6.60
N CYS A 230 -7.63 10.72 6.62
CA CYS A 230 -7.21 12.10 6.85
C CYS A 230 -6.99 12.37 8.33
N ILE A 231 -5.78 12.81 8.65
CA ILE A 231 -5.33 13.12 10.01
C ILE A 231 -5.43 14.62 10.33
N LEU A 232 -5.73 15.45 9.33
CA LEU A 232 -5.83 16.90 9.44
C LEU A 232 -7.29 17.35 9.52
N LEU A 233 -7.52 18.46 10.21
CA LEU A 233 -8.80 19.17 10.14
C LEU A 233 -8.86 20.04 8.88
N PRO A 234 -10.05 20.30 8.32
CA PRO A 234 -10.23 21.35 7.33
C PRO A 234 -9.73 22.70 7.87
N ALA A 235 -9.05 23.48 7.02
CA ALA A 235 -8.46 24.77 7.40
C ALA A 235 -7.54 24.69 8.65
N THR A 236 -6.70 23.65 8.72
CA THR A 236 -5.70 23.52 9.80
C THR A 236 -4.67 24.64 9.67
N ILE A 237 -4.53 25.44 10.72
CA ILE A 237 -3.55 26.55 10.79
C ILE A 237 -2.31 26.19 11.62
N ARG A 238 -2.44 25.19 12.50
CA ARG A 238 -1.36 24.78 13.40
C ARG A 238 -1.37 23.27 13.58
N ILE A 239 -0.19 22.67 13.45
CA ILE A 239 0.05 21.25 13.63
C ILE A 239 1.09 21.09 14.74
N GLU A 240 0.79 20.23 15.71
CA GLU A 240 1.73 19.79 16.73
C GLU A 240 1.95 18.29 16.57
N ILE A 241 3.21 17.86 16.71
CA ILE A 241 3.59 16.44 16.67
C ILE A 241 3.99 16.04 18.09
N HIS A 242 3.32 15.02 18.61
CA HIS A 242 3.49 14.52 19.98
C HIS A 242 3.99 13.09 19.92
N GLY A 243 5.24 12.88 20.32
CA GLY A 243 5.85 11.55 20.39
C GLY A 243 5.83 11.01 21.83
N PHE A 244 5.39 9.77 22.00
CA PHE A 244 5.49 9.05 23.26
C PHE A 244 6.21 7.73 23.04
N SER A 245 6.96 7.28 24.03
CA SER A 245 7.61 5.97 24.02
C SER A 245 7.55 5.36 25.41
N ASP A 246 7.33 4.05 25.46
CA ASP A 246 7.34 3.29 26.70
C ASP A 246 7.98 1.92 26.48
N ALA A 247 8.50 1.33 27.54
CA ALA A 247 9.17 0.05 27.52
C ALA A 247 8.80 -0.80 28.73
N SER A 248 8.59 -2.09 28.47
CA SER A 248 8.42 -3.14 29.46
C SER A 248 9.44 -4.24 29.21
N GLU A 249 9.52 -5.21 30.13
CA GLU A 249 10.36 -6.40 29.94
C GLU A 249 9.98 -7.24 28.71
N ARG A 250 8.72 -7.12 28.23
CA ARG A 250 8.20 -7.93 27.12
C ARG A 250 8.26 -7.22 25.78
N ALA A 251 8.10 -5.90 25.76
CA ALA A 251 8.08 -5.10 24.54
C ALA A 251 8.34 -3.63 24.84
N TYR A 252 8.88 -2.92 23.85
CA TYR A 252 8.96 -1.46 23.82
C TYR A 252 8.20 -0.95 22.61
N ALA A 253 7.62 0.25 22.72
CA ALA A 253 6.87 0.86 21.64
C ALA A 253 7.05 2.37 21.64
N ALA A 254 6.91 2.96 20.45
CA ALA A 254 6.79 4.39 20.27
C ALA A 254 5.56 4.70 19.42
N VAL A 255 4.87 5.79 19.76
CA VAL A 255 3.68 6.29 19.08
C VAL A 255 3.87 7.76 18.77
N VAL A 256 3.41 8.18 17.59
CA VAL A 256 3.39 9.59 17.18
C VAL A 256 1.96 9.99 16.93
N TYR A 257 1.50 11.02 17.63
CA TYR A 257 0.21 11.65 17.42
C TYR A 257 0.39 13.01 16.74
N ILE A 258 -0.56 13.35 15.88
CA ILE A 258 -0.72 14.70 15.35
C ILE A 258 -1.89 15.35 16.04
N LYS A 259 -1.69 16.58 16.52
CA LYS A 259 -2.74 17.45 17.02
C LYS A 259 -2.87 18.67 16.10
N CYS A 260 -4.04 18.83 15.51
CA CYS A 260 -4.35 19.94 14.62
C CYS A 260 -5.26 20.95 15.29
N PHE A 261 -5.13 22.22 14.90
CA PHE A 261 -6.01 23.32 15.29
C PHE A 261 -6.50 24.04 14.04
N ASN A 262 -7.78 24.40 14.01
CA ASN A 262 -8.35 25.26 12.97
C ASN A 262 -8.65 26.66 13.51
N GLU A 263 -9.02 27.57 12.62
CA GLU A 263 -9.32 28.98 12.94
C GLU A 263 -10.50 29.14 13.92
N SER A 264 -11.44 28.18 13.94
CA SER A 264 -12.58 28.18 14.88
C SER A 264 -12.21 27.69 16.28
N GLY A 265 -10.94 27.40 16.54
CA GLY A 265 -10.44 26.94 17.84
C GLY A 265 -10.73 25.47 18.14
N GLN A 266 -11.27 24.71 17.18
CA GLN A 266 -11.40 23.26 17.33
C GLN A 266 -10.03 22.61 17.24
N SER A 267 -9.86 21.54 18.01
CA SER A 267 -8.66 20.71 17.91
C SER A 267 -9.02 19.23 17.76
N GLN A 268 -8.17 18.50 17.05
CA GLN A 268 -8.31 17.07 16.87
C GLN A 268 -6.95 16.42 17.01
N THR A 269 -6.91 15.31 17.75
CA THR A 269 -5.71 14.48 17.89
C THR A 269 -5.95 13.15 17.19
N ARG A 270 -5.02 12.72 16.34
CA ARG A 270 -5.04 11.44 15.64
C ARG A 270 -3.69 10.74 15.76
N LEU A 271 -3.71 9.41 15.83
CA LEU A 271 -2.48 8.62 15.72
C LEU A 271 -1.97 8.73 14.29
N LEU A 272 -0.72 9.17 14.11
CA LEU A 272 -0.06 9.19 12.81
C LEU A 272 0.55 7.83 12.51
N CYS A 273 1.38 7.33 13.42
CA CYS A 273 2.01 6.02 13.29
C CYS A 273 2.48 5.49 14.66
N SER A 274 2.76 4.19 14.72
CA SER A 274 3.44 3.57 15.84
C SER A 274 4.45 2.52 15.39
N LYS A 275 5.36 2.15 16.29
CA LYS A 275 6.31 1.06 16.08
C LYS A 275 6.57 0.32 17.39
N SER A 276 6.67 -1.01 17.31
CA SER A 276 7.06 -1.92 18.39
C SER A 276 7.90 -3.07 17.85
#